data_AF-A0A8S1HAV0-F1
#
_entry.id   AF-A0A8S1HAV0-F1
#
_cell.length_a   1.000
_cell.length_b   1.000
_cell.length_c   1.000
_cell.angle_alpha   90.00
_cell.angle_beta   90.00
_cell.angle_gamma   90.00
#
_symmetry.space_group_name_H-M   'P 1'
#
loop_
_entity.id
_entity.type
_entity.pdbx_description
1 polymer ?
#
loop_
_entity_poly.entity_id
_entity_poly.type
_entity_poly.pdbx_seq_one_letter_code
_entity_poly.pdbx_strand_id
1 'polypeptide(L)'
;MEAYDMYEQWRWRIMPFRMALDAEPNEAIIHFELAATLYQLATSLSRWKDDDYRKNRKSSRVMISELRNEARRHFDECLAIALPTHVVADPETFSNTTDPHEFQWLCYFFIAKLNAKEKDYDVVKVIDGFFEAACACELLKFYYPLKINVSKQTHIEPVEVHYQAHAAAWKYISQWFTLVKLLAYLRTFQAHKVVKNGNSLFSTNPELQEVAIELTVMTARNLELEEWGQDDEAARMVSDVLTQTELLEEIEKLCFKGFEVVCERFPHMKAHYRLAEMNLARGKEEAASAHILKNIFKRKKRGDNLFDNVVEISCSDINRVGSFNSHVERCLMMAIRLVAKSKDVATLVSIIITLITVIEYDDKAFIDTDVHEPLLRLSISVLRRICFPKNGVIPSPDTLKTEIFRLLTALESKQKSKKMILWTTKNWLEKAIIEKLFGNLEQFKMRMTTLEEFTKKRVPKKRKTGGPLDFLPPPPKQPVPAKPSLAASPSVSRPSVAVKPPVAASPSVARPSVAVKPPVAASPARPPATDPAVVNLQNMIVAAQNGELTPNELMEIMLSQMRNL
;
A
#
# COMPACT_ATOMS: atom_id res chain seq x y z
N MET A 1 -8.21 -21.54 5.12
CA MET A 1 -8.47 -22.42 3.96
C MET A 1 -7.22 -22.41 3.12
N GLU A 2 -6.68 -23.57 2.80
CA GLU A 2 -5.45 -23.66 2.02
C GLU A 2 -5.76 -23.40 0.54
N ALA A 3 -4.81 -22.84 -0.21
CA ALA A 3 -5.01 -22.42 -1.59
C ALA A 3 -5.38 -23.59 -2.54
N TYR A 4 -4.99 -24.81 -2.16
CA TYR A 4 -5.33 -26.06 -2.85
C TYR A 4 -6.84 -26.35 -2.84
N ASP A 5 -7.49 -26.22 -1.68
CA ASP A 5 -8.94 -26.44 -1.54
C ASP A 5 -9.74 -25.45 -2.41
N MET A 6 -9.24 -24.23 -2.54
CA MET A 6 -9.86 -23.20 -3.37
C MET A 6 -9.80 -23.56 -4.86
N TYR A 7 -8.70 -24.15 -5.34
CA TYR A 7 -8.56 -24.55 -6.74
C TYR A 7 -9.44 -25.75 -7.12
N GLU A 8 -9.59 -26.74 -6.24
CA GLU A 8 -10.44 -27.89 -6.53
C GLU A 8 -11.94 -27.56 -6.42
N GLN A 9 -12.30 -26.64 -5.51
CA GLN A 9 -13.70 -26.44 -5.15
C GLN A 9 -14.33 -25.15 -5.67
N TRP A 10 -13.61 -24.26 -6.36
CA TRP A 10 -14.17 -22.94 -6.74
C TRP A 10 -15.44 -23.04 -7.58
N ARG A 11 -15.58 -24.07 -8.44
CA ARG A 11 -16.79 -24.27 -9.25
C ARG A 11 -18.03 -24.47 -8.37
N TRP A 12 -17.89 -25.24 -7.29
CA TRP A 12 -18.94 -25.46 -6.31
C TRP A 12 -19.25 -24.20 -5.49
N ARG A 13 -18.27 -23.30 -5.33
CA ARG A 13 -18.46 -22.03 -4.59
C ARG A 13 -19.28 -21.01 -5.36
N ILE A 14 -19.22 -21.03 -6.69
CA ILE A 14 -20.01 -20.11 -7.52
C ILE A 14 -21.38 -20.68 -7.92
N MET A 15 -21.59 -21.99 -7.75
CA MET A 15 -22.81 -22.67 -8.16
C MET A 15 -24.08 -22.12 -7.47
N PRO A 16 -24.10 -21.82 -6.15
CA PRO A 16 -25.28 -21.24 -5.50
C PRO A 16 -25.70 -19.92 -6.14
N PHE A 17 -24.74 -19.03 -6.44
CA PHE A 17 -25.03 -17.75 -7.10
C PHE A 17 -25.57 -17.95 -8.52
N ARG A 18 -25.05 -18.93 -9.27
CA ARG A 18 -25.56 -19.24 -10.61
C ARG A 18 -26.98 -19.80 -10.57
N MET A 19 -27.30 -20.64 -9.58
CA MET A 19 -28.66 -21.12 -9.36
C MET A 19 -29.60 -19.98 -8.96
N ALA A 20 -29.13 -19.05 -8.14
CA ALA A 20 -29.89 -17.87 -7.76
C ALA A 20 -30.16 -16.96 -8.97
N LEU A 21 -29.18 -16.74 -9.86
CA LEU A 21 -29.39 -15.99 -11.11
C LEU A 21 -30.32 -16.70 -12.10
N ASP A 22 -30.33 -18.03 -12.13
CA ASP A 22 -31.26 -18.79 -12.97
C ASP A 22 -32.71 -18.62 -12.49
N ALA A 23 -32.90 -18.53 -11.16
CA ALA A 23 -34.20 -18.28 -10.55
C ALA A 23 -34.64 -16.81 -10.65
N GLU A 24 -33.72 -15.87 -10.41
CA GLU A 24 -33.98 -14.42 -10.31
C GLU A 24 -32.94 -13.62 -11.12
N PRO A 25 -33.04 -13.60 -12.46
CA PRO A 25 -32.04 -12.98 -13.33
C PRO A 25 -32.04 -11.45 -13.30
N ASN A 26 -33.06 -10.82 -12.73
CA ASN A 26 -33.19 -9.36 -12.67
C ASN A 26 -32.81 -8.79 -11.29
N GLU A 27 -32.19 -9.59 -10.42
CA GLU A 27 -31.83 -9.16 -9.08
C GLU A 27 -30.36 -8.70 -9.03
N ALA A 28 -30.16 -7.38 -8.86
CA ALA A 28 -28.85 -6.74 -8.99
C ALA A 28 -27.83 -7.26 -7.95
N ILE A 29 -28.27 -7.54 -6.71
CA ILE A 29 -27.37 -8.03 -5.65
C ILE A 29 -26.75 -9.38 -6.02
N ILE A 30 -27.50 -10.28 -6.66
CA ILE A 30 -27.00 -11.62 -7.02
C ILE A 30 -25.91 -11.49 -8.08
N HIS A 31 -26.10 -10.60 -9.06
CA HIS A 31 -25.07 -10.25 -10.04
C HIS A 31 -23.82 -9.69 -9.39
N PHE A 32 -23.98 -8.75 -8.45
CA PHE A 32 -22.87 -8.16 -7.72
C PHE A 32 -22.07 -9.21 -6.92
N GLU A 33 -22.73 -10.04 -6.13
CA GLU A 33 -22.07 -11.04 -5.28
C GLU A 33 -21.33 -12.10 -6.11
N LEU A 34 -21.93 -12.55 -7.22
CA LEU A 34 -21.26 -13.44 -8.16
C LEU A 34 -20.02 -12.77 -8.76
N ALA A 35 -20.16 -11.54 -9.25
CA ALA A 35 -19.06 -10.78 -9.86
C ALA A 35 -17.89 -10.57 -8.88
N ALA A 36 -18.19 -10.16 -7.65
CA ALA A 36 -17.22 -9.98 -6.59
C ALA A 36 -16.50 -11.30 -6.25
N THR A 37 -17.26 -12.40 -6.14
CA THR A 37 -16.71 -13.74 -5.88
C THR A 37 -15.79 -14.21 -7.01
N LEU A 38 -16.20 -14.07 -8.26
CA LEU A 38 -15.40 -14.40 -9.45
C LEU A 38 -14.11 -13.57 -9.50
N TYR A 39 -14.19 -12.27 -9.24
CA TYR A 39 -13.01 -11.40 -9.18
C TYR A 39 -12.03 -11.82 -8.07
N GLN A 40 -12.53 -12.15 -6.88
CA GLN A 40 -11.73 -12.60 -5.75
C GLN A 40 -11.06 -13.95 -6.03
N LEU A 41 -11.80 -14.90 -6.63
CA LEU A 41 -11.28 -16.19 -7.08
C LEU A 41 -10.16 -16.00 -8.11
N ALA A 42 -10.41 -15.22 -9.17
CA ALA A 42 -9.41 -14.93 -10.20
C ALA A 42 -8.14 -14.26 -9.62
N THR A 43 -8.31 -13.36 -8.65
CA THR A 43 -7.19 -12.69 -7.97
C THR A 43 -6.40 -13.68 -7.11
N SER A 44 -7.08 -14.54 -6.36
CA SER A 44 -6.45 -15.51 -5.47
C SER A 44 -5.70 -16.60 -6.27
N LEU A 45 -6.32 -17.12 -7.33
CA LEU A 45 -5.69 -18.06 -8.27
C LEU A 45 -4.46 -17.43 -8.96
N SER A 46 -4.51 -16.15 -9.33
CA SER A 46 -3.36 -15.48 -9.96
C SER A 46 -2.14 -15.33 -9.06
N ARG A 47 -2.31 -15.42 -7.75
CA ARG A 47 -1.25 -15.33 -6.74
C ARG A 47 -0.74 -16.71 -6.30
N TRP A 48 -1.41 -17.77 -6.71
CA TRP A 48 -1.06 -19.12 -6.29
C TRP A 48 0.28 -19.54 -6.90
N LYS A 49 1.20 -20.02 -6.03
CA LYS A 49 2.60 -20.28 -6.37
C LYS A 49 2.95 -21.78 -6.52
N ASP A 50 1.95 -22.67 -6.51
CA ASP A 50 2.19 -24.12 -6.58
C ASP A 50 2.90 -24.53 -7.89
N ASP A 51 3.87 -25.42 -7.78
CA ASP A 51 4.70 -25.88 -8.89
C ASP A 51 3.91 -26.74 -9.89
N ASP A 52 2.86 -27.45 -9.46
CA ASP A 52 1.98 -28.17 -10.39
C ASP A 52 1.06 -27.23 -11.18
N TYR A 53 0.60 -26.15 -10.55
CA TYR A 53 -0.11 -25.06 -11.24
C TYR A 53 0.79 -24.34 -12.26
N ARG A 54 2.10 -24.21 -11.98
CA ARG A 54 3.08 -23.66 -12.92
C ARG A 54 3.30 -24.53 -14.15
N LYS A 55 3.16 -25.86 -14.04
CA LYS A 55 3.28 -26.77 -15.20
C LYS A 55 2.17 -26.55 -16.23
N ASN A 56 0.99 -26.10 -15.82
CA ASN A 56 -0.16 -25.84 -16.70
C ASN A 56 -0.49 -24.35 -16.90
N ARG A 57 0.55 -23.50 -16.91
CA ARG A 57 0.46 -22.02 -16.87
C ARG A 57 -0.43 -21.40 -17.95
N LYS A 58 -0.54 -22.02 -19.14
CA LYS A 58 -1.39 -21.52 -20.23
C LYS A 58 -2.87 -21.68 -19.89
N SER A 59 -3.28 -22.91 -19.55
CA SER A 59 -4.66 -23.25 -19.15
C SER A 59 -5.11 -22.43 -17.93
N SER A 60 -4.23 -22.27 -16.95
CA SER A 60 -4.44 -21.44 -15.77
C SER A 60 -4.66 -19.95 -16.08
N ARG A 61 -3.96 -19.40 -17.07
CA ARG A 61 -4.14 -18.00 -17.50
C ARG A 61 -5.45 -17.79 -18.24
N VAL A 62 -5.83 -18.73 -19.11
CA VAL A 62 -7.11 -18.70 -19.83
C VAL A 62 -8.26 -18.71 -18.83
N MET A 63 -8.25 -19.66 -17.90
CA MET A 63 -9.24 -19.77 -16.83
C MET A 63 -9.33 -18.49 -15.98
N ILE A 64 -8.21 -17.89 -15.56
CA ILE A 64 -8.22 -16.61 -14.83
C ILE A 64 -8.85 -15.49 -15.68
N SER A 65 -8.59 -15.47 -16.99
CA SER A 65 -9.17 -14.50 -17.91
C SER A 65 -10.68 -14.70 -18.04
N GLU A 66 -11.14 -15.94 -18.16
CA GLU A 66 -12.57 -16.28 -18.24
C GLU A 66 -13.31 -15.83 -16.98
N LEU A 67 -12.76 -16.11 -15.80
CA LEU A 67 -13.33 -15.65 -14.52
C LEU A 67 -13.43 -14.11 -14.44
N ARG A 68 -12.43 -13.40 -14.97
CA ARG A 68 -12.44 -11.93 -15.00
C ARG A 68 -13.46 -11.38 -15.99
N ASN A 69 -13.58 -12.00 -17.16
CA ASN A 69 -14.55 -11.61 -18.17
C ASN A 69 -15.98 -11.89 -17.69
N GLU A 70 -16.21 -13.03 -17.02
CA GLU A 70 -17.49 -13.34 -16.38
C GLU A 70 -17.83 -12.34 -15.28
N ALA A 71 -16.86 -12.03 -14.40
CA ALA A 71 -17.03 -10.99 -13.39
C ALA A 71 -17.39 -9.64 -14.01
N ARG A 72 -16.72 -9.24 -15.10
CA ARG A 72 -16.99 -7.99 -15.80
C ARG A 72 -18.44 -7.93 -16.28
N ARG A 73 -18.91 -8.95 -17.00
CA ARG A 73 -20.29 -9.01 -17.50
C ARG A 73 -21.32 -8.85 -16.39
N HIS A 74 -21.11 -9.50 -15.24
CA HIS A 74 -22.04 -9.41 -14.13
C HIS A 74 -21.99 -8.06 -13.39
N PHE A 75 -20.84 -7.36 -13.35
CA PHE A 75 -20.81 -5.97 -12.88
C PHE A 75 -21.56 -5.04 -13.84
N ASP A 76 -21.40 -5.22 -15.15
CA ASP A 76 -22.13 -4.42 -16.15
C ASP A 76 -23.64 -4.68 -16.05
N GLU A 77 -24.07 -5.95 -15.89
CA GLU A 77 -25.48 -6.32 -15.71
C GLU A 77 -26.06 -5.75 -14.40
N CYS A 78 -25.31 -5.83 -13.29
CA CYS A 78 -25.70 -5.22 -12.03
C CYS A 78 -25.97 -3.71 -12.19
N LEU A 79 -25.12 -2.99 -12.93
CA LEU A 79 -25.32 -1.58 -13.22
C LEU A 79 -26.53 -1.35 -14.13
N ALA A 80 -26.70 -2.17 -15.17
CA ALA A 80 -27.82 -2.08 -16.10
C ALA A 80 -29.18 -2.28 -15.42
N ILE A 81 -29.24 -3.11 -14.38
CA ILE A 81 -30.44 -3.30 -13.55
C ILE A 81 -30.63 -2.16 -12.55
N ALA A 82 -29.54 -1.66 -11.94
CA ALA A 82 -29.60 -0.64 -10.89
C ALA A 82 -29.80 0.81 -11.40
N LEU A 83 -29.45 1.11 -12.65
CA LEU A 83 -29.55 2.45 -13.25
C LEU A 83 -30.99 2.88 -13.66
N PRO A 84 -31.84 2.03 -14.28
CA PRO A 84 -33.17 2.41 -14.76
C PRO A 84 -34.20 2.68 -13.66
N THR A 85 -33.98 2.21 -12.44
CA THR A 85 -34.91 2.38 -11.30
C THR A 85 -35.10 3.85 -10.88
N HIS A 86 -34.28 4.76 -11.41
CA HIS A 86 -34.33 6.20 -11.15
C HIS A 86 -35.49 6.95 -11.85
N VAL A 87 -36.19 6.35 -12.83
CA VAL A 87 -37.11 7.10 -13.71
C VAL A 87 -38.60 6.84 -13.43
N VAL A 88 -38.97 5.80 -12.67
CA VAL A 88 -40.40 5.39 -12.54
C VAL A 88 -40.89 5.11 -11.11
N ALA A 89 -40.06 5.15 -10.07
CA ALA A 89 -40.52 4.71 -8.75
C ALA A 89 -41.27 5.80 -7.97
N ASP A 90 -42.59 5.62 -7.84
CA ASP A 90 -43.47 6.26 -6.87
C ASP A 90 -42.93 6.03 -5.43
N PRO A 91 -42.72 7.07 -4.61
CA PRO A 91 -42.05 6.95 -3.30
C PRO A 91 -42.70 5.98 -2.29
N GLU A 92 -43.92 5.53 -2.53
CA GLU A 92 -44.69 4.72 -1.57
C GLU A 92 -44.57 3.20 -1.76
N THR A 93 -43.94 2.70 -2.84
CA THR A 93 -43.86 1.23 -3.10
C THR A 93 -42.53 0.57 -2.76
N PHE A 94 -41.50 1.31 -2.33
CA PHE A 94 -40.21 0.73 -1.97
C PHE A 94 -40.19 0.21 -0.53
N SER A 95 -40.91 -0.88 -0.27
CA SER A 95 -40.78 -1.65 0.97
C SER A 95 -39.98 -2.94 0.71
N ASN A 96 -38.81 -3.02 1.36
CA ASN A 96 -38.04 -4.24 1.67
C ASN A 96 -37.07 -4.85 0.65
N THR A 97 -36.79 -4.24 -0.50
CA THR A 97 -35.65 -4.65 -1.33
C THR A 97 -34.42 -3.81 -0.99
N THR A 98 -33.28 -4.47 -0.78
CA THR A 98 -31.96 -3.85 -0.57
C THR A 98 -31.75 -2.78 -1.64
N ASP A 99 -31.44 -1.55 -1.22
CA ASP A 99 -31.31 -0.40 -2.12
C ASP A 99 -30.32 -0.74 -3.26
N PRO A 100 -30.78 -0.89 -4.53
CA PRO A 100 -29.92 -1.30 -5.65
C PRO A 100 -28.72 -0.36 -5.85
N HIS A 101 -28.80 0.83 -5.27
CA HIS A 101 -27.80 1.88 -5.38
C HIS A 101 -26.57 1.65 -4.48
N GLU A 102 -26.62 0.80 -3.44
CA GLU A 102 -25.49 0.61 -2.50
C GLU A 102 -24.22 0.08 -3.20
N PHE A 103 -24.38 -0.74 -4.25
CA PHE A 103 -23.26 -1.39 -4.94
C PHE A 103 -22.75 -0.64 -6.16
N GLN A 104 -23.39 0.47 -6.57
CA GLN A 104 -23.05 1.17 -7.82
C GLN A 104 -21.57 1.59 -7.86
N TRP A 105 -21.07 2.18 -6.78
CA TRP A 105 -19.67 2.60 -6.69
C TRP A 105 -18.71 1.38 -6.68
N LEU A 106 -19.12 0.26 -6.06
CA LEU A 106 -18.34 -0.97 -6.04
C LEU A 106 -18.23 -1.60 -7.42
N CYS A 107 -19.31 -1.59 -8.21
CA CYS A 107 -19.30 -2.04 -9.59
C CYS A 107 -18.28 -1.25 -10.41
N TYR A 108 -18.36 0.08 -10.42
CA TYR A 108 -17.38 0.93 -11.11
C TYR A 108 -15.94 0.71 -10.62
N PHE A 109 -15.76 0.59 -9.30
CA PHE A 109 -14.45 0.33 -8.70
C PHE A 109 -13.84 -1.01 -9.13
N PHE A 110 -14.66 -2.07 -9.22
CA PHE A 110 -14.18 -3.38 -9.68
C PHE A 110 -13.99 -3.45 -11.18
N ILE A 111 -14.84 -2.78 -11.97
CA ILE A 111 -14.67 -2.61 -13.42
C ILE A 111 -13.32 -1.95 -13.70
N ALA A 112 -13.00 -0.84 -13.01
CA ALA A 112 -11.69 -0.18 -13.13
C ALA A 112 -10.52 -1.14 -12.82
N LYS A 113 -10.66 -1.96 -11.76
CA LYS A 113 -9.66 -2.96 -11.39
C LYS A 113 -9.54 -4.11 -12.39
N LEU A 114 -10.61 -4.47 -13.07
CA LEU A 114 -10.62 -5.47 -14.14
C LEU A 114 -9.92 -4.91 -15.39
N ASN A 115 -10.25 -3.67 -15.81
CA ASN A 115 -9.57 -2.97 -16.89
C ASN A 115 -8.04 -2.92 -16.66
N ALA A 116 -7.61 -2.64 -15.43
CA ALA A 116 -6.18 -2.58 -15.07
C ALA A 116 -5.44 -3.93 -15.12
N LYS A 117 -6.16 -5.04 -15.34
CA LYS A 117 -5.64 -6.42 -15.43
C LYS A 117 -5.77 -7.00 -16.84
N GLU A 118 -6.33 -6.27 -17.79
CA GLU A 118 -6.35 -6.66 -19.20
C GLU A 118 -4.95 -6.63 -19.79
N LYS A 119 -4.73 -7.42 -20.85
CA LYS A 119 -3.43 -7.50 -21.52
C LYS A 119 -3.07 -6.17 -22.20
N ASP A 120 -4.06 -5.58 -22.86
CA ASP A 120 -3.96 -4.31 -23.60
C ASP A 120 -4.74 -3.24 -22.82
N TYR A 121 -4.37 -3.07 -21.54
CA TYR A 121 -5.07 -2.17 -20.64
C TYR A 121 -5.02 -0.72 -21.17
N ASP A 122 -6.15 -0.03 -21.03
CA ASP A 122 -6.28 1.39 -21.30
C ASP A 122 -6.34 2.14 -19.96
N VAL A 123 -5.27 2.89 -19.66
CA VAL A 123 -5.17 3.62 -18.39
C VAL A 123 -6.27 4.66 -18.23
N VAL A 124 -6.77 5.24 -19.33
CA VAL A 124 -7.87 6.21 -19.29
C VAL A 124 -9.13 5.50 -18.82
N LYS A 125 -9.47 4.33 -19.36
CA LYS A 125 -10.62 3.52 -18.90
C LYS A 125 -10.49 3.05 -17.44
N VAL A 126 -9.26 2.88 -16.94
CA VAL A 126 -9.03 2.54 -15.53
C VAL A 126 -9.36 3.73 -14.64
N ILE A 127 -8.88 4.92 -14.99
CA ILE A 127 -9.11 6.12 -14.18
C ILE A 127 -10.56 6.58 -14.29
N ASP A 128 -11.15 6.50 -15.48
CA ASP A 128 -12.57 6.77 -15.72
C ASP A 128 -13.47 5.93 -14.81
N GLY A 129 -13.23 4.61 -14.74
CA GLY A 129 -13.98 3.76 -13.80
C GLY A 129 -13.76 4.13 -12.32
N PHE A 130 -12.60 4.65 -11.93
CA PHE A 130 -12.41 5.19 -10.57
C PHE A 130 -13.08 6.55 -10.37
N PHE A 131 -13.19 7.37 -11.42
CA PHE A 131 -13.93 8.62 -11.41
C PHE A 131 -15.43 8.35 -11.25
N GLU A 132 -16.00 7.43 -12.02
CA GLU A 132 -17.39 7.00 -11.88
C GLU A 132 -17.67 6.40 -10.49
N ALA A 133 -16.75 5.59 -9.96
CA ALA A 133 -16.85 5.11 -8.58
C ALA A 133 -16.89 6.26 -7.57
N ALA A 134 -16.08 7.30 -7.78
CA ALA A 134 -16.04 8.46 -6.90
C ALA A 134 -17.33 9.30 -6.98
N CYS A 135 -17.85 9.52 -8.19
CA CYS A 135 -19.14 10.17 -8.44
C CYS A 135 -20.28 9.40 -7.76
N ALA A 136 -20.31 8.07 -7.90
CA ALA A 136 -21.27 7.21 -7.22
C ALA A 136 -21.16 7.29 -5.69
N CYS A 137 -19.95 7.29 -5.11
CA CYS A 137 -19.77 7.54 -3.67
C CYS A 137 -20.35 8.90 -3.24
N GLU A 138 -20.20 9.94 -4.07
CA GLU A 138 -20.76 11.25 -3.79
C GLU A 138 -22.30 11.27 -3.84
N LEU A 139 -22.91 10.61 -4.82
CA LEU A 139 -24.37 10.47 -4.95
C LEU A 139 -24.97 9.70 -3.77
N LEU A 140 -24.29 8.65 -3.32
CA LEU A 140 -24.66 7.86 -2.13
C LEU A 140 -24.39 8.60 -0.81
N LYS A 141 -23.97 9.87 -0.88
CA LYS A 141 -23.71 10.73 0.28
C LYS A 141 -22.71 10.12 1.25
N PHE A 142 -21.70 9.41 0.73
CA PHE A 142 -20.63 8.89 1.57
C PHE A 142 -19.99 10.04 2.35
N TYR A 143 -19.68 9.79 3.62
CA TYR A 143 -19.19 10.84 4.50
C TYR A 143 -17.68 11.02 4.30
N TYR A 144 -17.27 12.27 4.04
CA TYR A 144 -15.87 12.67 3.89
C TYR A 144 -15.41 13.42 5.15
N PRO A 145 -15.15 12.73 6.27
CA PRO A 145 -14.70 13.41 7.48
C PRO A 145 -13.32 14.02 7.27
N LEU A 146 -13.04 15.10 8.01
CA LEU A 146 -11.66 15.61 8.14
C LEU A 146 -10.71 14.55 8.72
N LYS A 147 -11.22 13.63 9.56
CA LYS A 147 -10.49 12.50 10.14
C LYS A 147 -11.30 11.21 10.03
N ILE A 148 -10.74 10.19 9.38
CA ILE A 148 -11.42 8.91 9.17
C ILE A 148 -11.60 8.17 10.49
N ASN A 149 -12.82 7.64 10.70
CA ASN A 149 -13.08 6.66 11.74
C ASN A 149 -12.93 5.29 11.12
N VAL A 150 -11.89 4.54 11.53
CA VAL A 150 -11.56 3.22 10.98
C VAL A 150 -12.66 2.17 11.23
N SER A 151 -13.58 2.42 12.17
CA SER A 151 -14.72 1.54 12.42
C SER A 151 -15.88 1.76 11.45
N LYS A 152 -15.84 2.83 10.64
CA LYS A 152 -16.90 3.18 9.68
C LYS A 152 -16.37 3.02 8.26
N GLN A 153 -16.77 1.94 7.61
CA GLN A 153 -16.33 1.57 6.28
C GLN A 153 -16.57 2.67 5.24
N THR A 154 -17.73 3.33 5.29
CA THR A 154 -18.10 4.46 4.43
C THR A 154 -17.18 5.69 4.53
N HIS A 155 -16.35 5.80 5.58
CA HIS A 155 -15.34 6.85 5.69
C HIS A 155 -14.05 6.49 4.94
N ILE A 156 -13.75 5.20 4.79
CA ILE A 156 -12.50 4.70 4.19
C ILE A 156 -12.64 4.59 2.67
N GLU A 157 -13.82 4.20 2.18
CA GLU A 157 -14.05 3.86 0.77
C GLU A 157 -13.73 5.00 -0.20
N PRO A 158 -14.19 6.24 0.01
CA PRO A 158 -13.83 7.31 -0.91
C PRO A 158 -12.33 7.63 -0.90
N VAL A 159 -11.65 7.37 0.22
CA VAL A 159 -10.18 7.53 0.31
C VAL A 159 -9.46 6.41 -0.42
N GLU A 160 -9.96 5.18 -0.40
CA GLU A 160 -9.43 4.09 -1.23
C GLU A 160 -9.67 4.37 -2.72
N VAL A 161 -10.84 4.89 -3.13
CA VAL A 161 -11.10 5.29 -4.53
C VAL A 161 -10.13 6.38 -4.97
N HIS A 162 -9.98 7.45 -4.18
CA HIS A 162 -9.04 8.53 -4.46
C HIS A 162 -7.59 8.01 -4.57
N TYR A 163 -7.17 7.13 -3.65
CA TYR A 163 -5.86 6.48 -3.74
C TYR A 163 -5.71 5.65 -5.03
N GLN A 164 -6.71 4.86 -5.41
CA GLN A 164 -6.61 3.97 -6.57
C GLN A 164 -6.53 4.76 -7.88
N ALA A 165 -7.25 5.87 -8.03
CA ALA A 165 -7.14 6.74 -9.20
C ALA A 165 -5.71 7.27 -9.39
N HIS A 166 -5.13 7.87 -8.34
CA HIS A 166 -3.75 8.39 -8.38
C HIS A 166 -2.71 7.25 -8.50
N ALA A 167 -2.96 6.10 -7.88
CA ALA A 167 -2.08 4.94 -8.00
C ALA A 167 -2.10 4.32 -9.40
N ALA A 168 -3.26 4.36 -10.09
CA ALA A 168 -3.39 3.92 -11.47
C ALA A 168 -2.63 4.88 -12.40
N ALA A 169 -2.87 6.20 -12.27
CA ALA A 169 -2.11 7.22 -13.01
C ALA A 169 -0.61 7.00 -12.83
N TRP A 170 -0.12 6.97 -11.59
CA TRP A 170 1.32 6.81 -11.30
C TRP A 170 1.91 5.48 -11.81
N LYS A 171 1.18 4.37 -11.69
CA LYS A 171 1.72 3.04 -12.05
C LYS A 171 1.81 2.85 -13.56
N TYR A 172 0.88 3.44 -14.30
CA TYR A 172 0.67 3.17 -15.71
C TYR A 172 1.04 4.37 -16.60
N ILE A 173 1.57 5.46 -16.01
CA ILE A 173 2.19 6.57 -16.72
C ILE A 173 3.37 6.03 -17.56
N SER A 174 3.13 5.85 -18.85
CA SER A 174 4.11 5.27 -19.78
C SER A 174 3.71 5.46 -21.24
N GLN A 175 2.41 5.59 -21.53
CA GLN A 175 1.90 5.85 -22.87
C GLN A 175 1.76 7.36 -23.11
N TRP A 176 2.66 7.91 -23.92
CA TRP A 176 2.73 9.33 -24.28
C TRP A 176 1.40 9.92 -24.79
N PHE A 177 0.63 9.15 -25.56
CA PHE A 177 -0.64 9.60 -26.15
C PHE A 177 -1.80 9.78 -25.14
N THR A 178 -1.62 9.42 -23.87
CA THR A 178 -2.71 9.51 -22.87
C THR A 178 -2.53 10.63 -21.85
N LEU A 179 -1.43 11.38 -21.90
CA LEU A 179 -1.04 12.31 -20.82
C LEU A 179 -2.07 13.43 -20.60
N VAL A 180 -2.60 14.03 -21.67
CA VAL A 180 -3.62 15.08 -21.58
C VAL A 180 -4.87 14.58 -20.85
N LYS A 181 -5.36 13.40 -21.23
CA LYS A 181 -6.51 12.75 -20.57
C LYS A 181 -6.24 12.45 -19.11
N LEU A 182 -5.09 11.85 -18.81
CA LEU A 182 -4.69 11.55 -17.42
C LEU A 182 -4.64 12.82 -16.58
N LEU A 183 -4.05 13.89 -17.11
CA LEU A 183 -3.97 15.18 -16.44
C LEU A 183 -5.36 15.77 -16.20
N ALA A 184 -6.24 15.70 -17.20
CA ALA A 184 -7.63 16.16 -17.09
C ALA A 184 -8.39 15.46 -15.95
N TYR A 185 -8.32 14.12 -15.90
CA TYR A 185 -8.92 13.37 -14.79
C TYR A 185 -8.31 13.76 -13.44
N LEU A 186 -6.99 13.84 -13.31
CA LEU A 186 -6.35 14.18 -12.04
C LEU A 186 -6.68 15.61 -11.57
N ARG A 187 -6.85 16.57 -12.49
CA ARG A 187 -7.34 17.92 -12.20
C ARG A 187 -8.79 17.87 -11.71
N THR A 188 -9.66 17.10 -12.36
CA THR A 188 -11.05 16.86 -11.90
C THR A 188 -11.07 16.24 -10.51
N PHE A 189 -10.18 15.29 -10.21
CA PHE A 189 -10.04 14.70 -8.87
C PHE A 189 -9.62 15.71 -7.77
N GLN A 190 -9.17 16.93 -8.11
CA GLN A 190 -8.99 17.99 -7.11
C GLN A 190 -10.34 18.50 -6.56
N ALA A 191 -11.44 18.30 -7.29
CA ALA A 191 -12.80 18.58 -6.82
C ALA A 191 -13.38 17.44 -5.96
N HIS A 192 -12.66 16.32 -5.82
CA HIS A 192 -13.08 15.20 -4.98
C HIS A 192 -13.20 15.63 -3.50
N LYS A 193 -14.29 15.25 -2.82
CA LYS A 193 -14.55 15.68 -1.43
C LYS A 193 -13.50 15.25 -0.41
N VAL A 194 -12.72 14.18 -0.71
CA VAL A 194 -11.53 13.79 0.08
C VAL A 194 -10.50 14.93 0.17
N VAL A 195 -10.34 15.70 -0.90
CA VAL A 195 -9.45 16.87 -0.95
C VAL A 195 -10.06 17.99 -0.12
N LYS A 196 -11.29 18.40 -0.43
CA LYS A 196 -12.00 19.46 0.28
C LYS A 196 -13.51 19.21 0.33
N ASN A 197 -14.08 19.21 1.54
CA ASN A 197 -15.48 18.86 1.79
C ASN A 197 -16.53 19.73 1.08
N GLY A 198 -16.16 20.93 0.62
CA GLY A 198 -17.06 21.85 -0.09
C GLY A 198 -17.04 21.73 -1.62
N ASN A 199 -16.16 20.88 -2.17
CA ASN A 199 -16.10 20.66 -3.61
C ASN A 199 -17.08 19.54 -4.02
N SER A 200 -17.38 19.45 -5.31
CA SER A 200 -18.18 18.37 -5.89
C SER A 200 -17.53 17.90 -7.17
N LEU A 201 -17.46 16.59 -7.39
CA LEU A 201 -16.96 16.08 -8.68
C LEU A 201 -17.87 16.51 -9.84
N PHE A 202 -19.17 16.69 -9.57
CA PHE A 202 -20.14 17.17 -10.54
C PHE A 202 -19.96 18.64 -10.94
N SER A 203 -19.12 19.41 -10.24
CA SER A 203 -18.79 20.79 -10.66
C SER A 203 -17.72 20.85 -11.75
N THR A 204 -17.16 19.70 -12.13
CA THR A 204 -16.05 19.57 -13.07
C THR A 204 -16.30 18.42 -14.03
N ASN A 205 -15.93 18.57 -15.30
CA ASN A 205 -16.06 17.52 -16.30
C ASN A 205 -14.67 17.19 -16.88
N PRO A 206 -14.21 15.92 -16.83
CA PRO A 206 -12.91 15.52 -17.38
C PRO A 206 -12.73 15.83 -18.87
N GLU A 207 -13.75 15.68 -19.70
CA GLU A 207 -13.68 15.96 -21.14
C GLU A 207 -13.51 17.47 -21.41
N LEU A 208 -14.21 18.33 -20.66
CA LEU A 208 -14.00 19.77 -20.75
C LEU A 208 -12.61 20.18 -20.28
N GLN A 209 -12.07 19.54 -19.25
CA GLN A 209 -10.70 19.74 -18.79
C GLN A 209 -9.68 19.27 -19.84
N GLU A 210 -9.95 18.16 -20.52
CA GLU A 210 -9.13 17.62 -21.61
C GLU A 210 -9.01 18.64 -22.74
N VAL A 211 -10.15 19.15 -23.24
CA VAL A 211 -10.17 20.16 -24.30
C VAL A 211 -9.41 21.42 -23.88
N ALA A 212 -9.60 21.88 -22.64
CA ALA A 212 -8.89 23.06 -22.14
C ALA A 212 -7.36 22.85 -22.09
N ILE A 213 -6.90 21.67 -21.66
CA ILE A 213 -5.48 21.32 -21.66
C ILE A 213 -4.95 21.22 -23.08
N GLU A 214 -5.66 20.54 -23.99
CA GLU A 214 -5.26 20.38 -25.38
C GLU A 214 -5.08 21.73 -26.07
N LEU A 215 -6.04 22.65 -25.92
CA LEU A 215 -5.94 24.01 -26.44
C LEU A 215 -4.73 24.77 -25.87
N THR A 216 -4.46 24.61 -24.57
CA THR A 216 -3.30 25.25 -23.92
C THR A 216 -1.99 24.71 -24.49
N VAL A 217 -1.87 23.39 -24.60
CA VAL A 217 -0.69 22.71 -25.15
C VAL A 217 -0.45 23.09 -26.60
N MET A 218 -1.50 23.07 -27.44
CA MET A 218 -1.39 23.46 -28.85
C MET A 218 -0.99 24.92 -29.02
N THR A 219 -1.53 25.81 -28.18
CA THR A 219 -1.19 27.24 -28.22
C THR A 219 0.27 27.46 -27.83
N ALA A 220 0.74 26.84 -26.75
CA ALA A 220 2.13 26.93 -26.30
C ALA A 220 3.09 26.42 -27.38
N ARG A 221 2.81 25.24 -27.94
CA ARG A 221 3.59 24.63 -29.03
C ARG A 221 3.68 25.55 -30.25
N ASN A 222 2.58 26.17 -30.66
CA ASN A 222 2.57 27.05 -31.83
C ASN A 222 3.44 28.30 -31.62
N LEU A 223 3.44 28.87 -30.41
CA LEU A 223 4.29 30.02 -30.07
C LEU A 223 5.78 29.64 -30.12
N GLU A 224 6.16 28.48 -29.59
CA GLU A 224 7.55 27.98 -29.66
C GLU A 224 8.01 27.78 -31.11
N LEU A 225 7.15 27.23 -31.97
CA LEU A 225 7.46 26.98 -33.38
C LEU A 225 7.53 28.26 -34.22
N GLU A 226 6.79 29.30 -33.85
CA GLU A 226 6.93 30.63 -34.47
C GLU A 226 8.32 31.23 -34.19
N GLU A 227 8.87 31.00 -32.99
CA GLU A 227 10.22 31.48 -32.63
C GLU A 227 11.34 30.66 -33.28
N TRP A 228 11.18 29.34 -33.39
CA TRP A 228 12.24 28.44 -33.88
C TRP A 228 12.17 28.13 -35.39
N GLY A 229 11.09 28.51 -36.06
CA GLY A 229 10.84 28.25 -37.47
C GLY A 229 9.98 27.00 -37.69
N GLN A 230 8.76 27.20 -38.20
CA GLN A 230 7.72 26.16 -38.32
C GLN A 230 8.10 24.94 -39.18
N ASP A 231 9.03 25.10 -40.12
CA ASP A 231 9.47 24.04 -41.04
C ASP A 231 10.61 23.17 -40.49
N ASP A 232 11.19 23.52 -39.33
CA ASP A 232 12.27 22.74 -38.74
C ASP A 232 11.71 21.50 -38.01
N GLU A 233 12.06 20.31 -38.52
CA GLU A 233 11.69 19.02 -37.92
C GLU A 233 12.31 18.82 -36.53
N ALA A 234 13.55 19.30 -36.31
CA ALA A 234 14.21 19.22 -35.02
C ALA A 234 13.49 20.11 -33.98
N ALA A 235 13.08 21.32 -34.38
CA ALA A 235 12.31 22.21 -33.52
C ALA A 235 10.98 21.57 -33.08
N ARG A 236 10.26 20.92 -34.01
CA ARG A 236 9.01 20.20 -33.69
C ARG A 236 9.21 19.05 -32.72
N MET A 237 10.25 18.25 -32.93
CA MET A 237 10.57 17.14 -32.03
C MET A 237 10.97 17.61 -30.63
N VAL A 238 11.77 18.69 -30.53
CA VAL A 238 12.14 19.27 -29.24
C VAL A 238 10.90 19.77 -28.50
N SER A 239 10.04 20.56 -29.16
CA SER A 239 8.79 21.06 -28.56
C SER A 239 7.86 19.94 -28.09
N ASP A 240 7.74 18.85 -28.86
CA ASP A 240 6.95 17.68 -28.46
C ASP A 240 7.50 17.02 -27.17
N VAL A 241 8.83 16.89 -27.05
CA VAL A 241 9.46 16.33 -25.84
C VAL A 241 9.35 17.28 -24.64
N LEU A 242 9.47 18.58 -24.84
CA LEU A 242 9.28 19.58 -23.80
C LEU A 242 7.86 19.49 -23.23
N THR A 243 6.86 19.58 -24.11
CA THR A 243 5.45 19.43 -23.77
C THR A 243 5.20 18.13 -23.01
N GLN A 244 5.74 17.01 -23.49
CA GLN A 244 5.57 15.72 -22.85
C GLN A 244 6.17 15.70 -21.43
N THR A 245 7.37 16.27 -21.27
CA THR A 245 8.05 16.37 -19.97
C THR A 245 7.22 17.18 -18.98
N GLU A 246 6.71 18.35 -19.39
CA GLU A 246 5.89 19.22 -18.55
C GLU A 246 4.59 18.54 -18.09
N LEU A 247 3.90 17.85 -19.00
CA LEU A 247 2.70 17.08 -18.67
C LEU A 247 3.00 15.96 -17.66
N LEU A 248 4.11 15.24 -17.84
CA LEU A 248 4.54 14.19 -16.92
C LEU A 248 4.83 14.74 -15.52
N GLU A 249 5.53 15.87 -15.44
CA GLU A 249 5.83 16.53 -14.16
C GLU A 249 4.57 16.99 -13.44
N GLU A 250 3.60 17.55 -14.16
CA GLU A 250 2.34 17.96 -13.57
C GLU A 250 1.53 16.75 -13.05
N ILE A 251 1.46 15.67 -13.83
CA ILE A 251 0.82 14.42 -13.40
C ILE A 251 1.51 13.85 -12.16
N GLU A 252 2.84 13.81 -12.13
CA GLU A 252 3.61 13.35 -10.98
C GLU A 252 3.31 14.20 -9.74
N LYS A 253 3.27 15.53 -9.90
CA LYS A 253 2.94 16.47 -8.82
C LYS A 253 1.52 16.24 -8.28
N LEU A 254 0.54 16.02 -9.14
CA LEU A 254 -0.83 15.72 -8.73
C LEU A 254 -0.94 14.35 -8.05
N CYS A 255 -0.23 13.33 -8.55
CA CYS A 255 -0.13 12.01 -7.91
C CYS A 255 0.46 12.11 -6.50
N PHE A 256 1.58 12.83 -6.36
CA PHE A 256 2.24 13.05 -5.07
C PHE A 256 1.28 13.68 -4.07
N LYS A 257 0.63 14.79 -4.46
CA LYS A 257 -0.34 15.50 -3.63
C LYS A 257 -1.56 14.64 -3.29
N GLY A 258 -2.06 13.86 -4.23
CA GLY A 258 -3.17 12.91 -4.00
C GLY A 258 -2.83 11.88 -2.94
N PHE A 259 -1.60 11.34 -2.95
CA PHE A 259 -1.14 10.44 -1.89
C PHE A 259 -0.96 11.14 -0.54
N GLU A 260 -0.48 12.39 -0.51
CA GLU A 260 -0.38 13.16 0.73
C GLU A 260 -1.75 13.37 1.37
N VAL A 261 -2.74 13.80 0.58
CA VAL A 261 -4.13 13.98 1.04
C VAL A 261 -4.66 12.66 1.64
N VAL A 262 -4.44 11.53 0.98
CA VAL A 262 -4.82 10.21 1.51
C VAL A 262 -4.18 9.94 2.87
N CYS A 263 -2.88 10.22 2.99
CA CYS A 263 -2.10 10.02 4.23
C CYS A 263 -2.49 10.97 5.37
N GLU A 264 -2.91 12.19 5.06
CA GLU A 264 -3.43 13.16 6.04
C GLU A 264 -4.77 12.68 6.62
N ARG A 265 -5.60 12.05 5.80
CA ARG A 265 -6.94 11.56 6.19
C ARG A 265 -6.89 10.24 6.94
N PHE A 266 -5.99 9.34 6.54
CA PHE A 266 -5.87 7.99 7.08
C PHE A 266 -4.43 7.47 6.96
N PRO A 267 -3.91 6.66 7.91
CA PRO A 267 -2.58 6.04 7.84
C PRO A 267 -2.52 4.93 6.76
N HIS A 268 -2.69 5.33 5.50
CA HIS A 268 -2.84 4.44 4.36
C HIS A 268 -1.48 3.85 3.96
N MET A 269 -1.22 2.60 4.35
CA MET A 269 0.07 1.93 4.11
C MET A 269 0.50 2.01 2.64
N LYS A 270 -0.41 1.77 1.69
CA LYS A 270 -0.05 1.76 0.26
C LYS A 270 0.29 3.17 -0.25
N ALA A 271 -0.34 4.23 0.28
CA ALA A 271 -0.06 5.60 -0.13
C ALA A 271 1.30 6.06 0.42
N HIS A 272 1.61 5.74 1.68
CA HIS A 272 2.94 5.95 2.24
C HIS A 272 4.03 5.18 1.47
N TYR A 273 3.74 3.94 1.04
CA TYR A 273 4.64 3.19 0.18
C TYR A 273 4.90 3.91 -1.15
N ARG A 274 3.87 4.44 -1.83
CA ARG A 274 4.03 5.22 -3.06
C ARG A 274 4.82 6.52 -2.85
N LEU A 275 4.52 7.28 -1.80
CA LEU A 275 5.28 8.48 -1.45
C LEU A 275 6.76 8.17 -1.18
N ALA A 276 7.06 7.04 -0.56
CA ALA A 276 8.43 6.61 -0.35
C ALA A 276 9.12 6.21 -1.67
N GLU A 277 8.43 5.53 -2.59
CA GLU A 277 8.96 5.25 -3.93
C GLU A 277 9.28 6.56 -4.69
N MET A 278 8.36 7.53 -4.68
CA MET A 278 8.56 8.83 -5.35
C MET A 278 9.69 9.63 -4.73
N ASN A 279 9.79 9.65 -3.39
CA ASN A 279 10.90 10.33 -2.72
C ASN A 279 12.25 9.65 -3.01
N LEU A 280 12.30 8.32 -3.11
CA LEU A 280 13.51 7.61 -3.53
C LEU A 280 13.92 7.93 -4.97
N ALA A 281 12.95 7.99 -5.88
CA ALA A 281 13.15 8.42 -7.27
C ALA A 281 13.76 9.83 -7.35
N ARG A 282 13.33 10.73 -6.46
CA ARG A 282 13.85 12.11 -6.33
C ARG A 282 15.13 12.24 -5.47
N GLY A 283 15.74 11.13 -5.06
CA GLY A 283 16.93 11.13 -4.19
C GLY A 283 16.70 11.57 -2.73
N LYS A 284 15.45 11.77 -2.30
CA LYS A 284 15.05 12.22 -0.96
C LYS A 284 14.91 11.04 0.01
N GLU A 285 16.04 10.41 0.35
CA GLU A 285 16.05 9.17 1.15
C GLU A 285 15.48 9.34 2.57
N GLU A 286 15.73 10.48 3.21
CA GLU A 286 15.19 10.76 4.56
C GLU A 286 13.67 10.85 4.57
N ALA A 287 13.08 11.49 3.56
CA ALA A 287 11.64 11.58 3.40
C ALA A 287 11.02 10.20 3.14
N ALA A 288 11.64 9.39 2.27
CA ALA A 288 11.22 8.01 2.04
C ALA A 288 11.30 7.16 3.33
N SER A 289 12.39 7.31 4.08
CA SER A 289 12.57 6.68 5.40
C SER A 289 11.50 7.09 6.40
N ALA A 290 11.12 8.37 6.43
CA ALA A 290 10.05 8.85 7.30
C ALA A 290 8.70 8.18 6.98
N HIS A 291 8.31 8.09 5.71
CA HIS A 291 7.06 7.41 5.34
C HIS A 291 7.04 5.93 5.76
N ILE A 292 8.14 5.21 5.61
CA ILE A 292 8.18 3.77 5.94
C ILE A 292 8.38 3.53 7.43
N LEU A 293 9.40 4.13 8.05
CA LEU A 293 9.78 3.81 9.43
C LEU A 293 8.98 4.60 10.47
N LYS A 294 8.56 5.83 10.16
CA LYS A 294 7.85 6.69 11.12
C LYS A 294 6.34 6.64 10.97
N ASN A 295 5.81 6.31 9.79
CA ASN A 295 4.36 6.25 9.54
C ASN A 295 3.83 4.82 9.43
N ILE A 296 4.42 3.94 8.61
CA ILE A 296 3.95 2.55 8.48
C ILE A 296 4.41 1.71 9.69
N PHE A 297 5.72 1.60 9.90
CA PHE A 297 6.33 0.81 10.97
C PHE A 297 6.66 1.67 12.20
N LYS A 298 5.77 2.62 12.51
CA LYS A 298 5.93 3.51 13.64
C LYS A 298 6.13 2.70 14.92
N ARG A 299 7.10 3.08 15.74
CA ARG A 299 7.33 2.49 17.07
C ARG A 299 7.32 3.59 18.12
N LYS A 300 6.63 3.36 19.23
CA LYS A 300 6.60 4.33 20.35
C LYS A 300 7.80 4.09 21.28
N LYS A 301 8.23 2.84 21.44
CA LYS A 301 9.38 2.44 22.23
C LYS A 301 10.26 1.45 21.45
N ARG A 302 11.54 1.37 21.86
CA ARG A 302 12.57 0.51 21.22
C ARG A 302 12.23 -0.99 21.26
N GLY A 303 11.39 -1.42 22.20
CA GLY A 303 10.95 -2.82 22.37
C GLY A 303 9.57 -3.15 21.80
N ASP A 304 8.86 -2.19 21.21
CA ASP A 304 7.54 -2.45 20.60
C ASP A 304 7.71 -3.31 19.33
N ASN A 305 6.68 -4.11 19.02
CA ASN A 305 6.69 -4.91 17.79
C ASN A 305 6.50 -3.98 16.58
N LEU A 306 7.25 -4.24 15.51
CA LEU A 306 7.23 -3.45 14.29
C LEU A 306 5.82 -3.34 13.67
N PHE A 307 5.00 -4.38 13.85
CA PHE A 307 3.67 -4.46 13.25
C PHE A 307 2.54 -3.86 14.08
N ASP A 308 2.80 -3.42 15.33
CA ASP A 308 1.76 -2.93 16.26
C ASP A 308 0.96 -1.73 15.73
N ASN A 309 1.51 -0.96 14.80
CA ASN A 309 0.87 0.23 14.23
C ASN A 309 0.50 0.06 12.75
N VAL A 310 0.66 -1.14 12.18
CA VAL A 310 0.25 -1.41 10.80
C VAL A 310 -1.26 -1.57 10.77
N VAL A 311 -1.93 -0.66 10.07
CA VAL A 311 -3.39 -0.64 9.96
C VAL A 311 -3.83 -1.49 8.75
N GLU A 312 -4.62 -2.51 9.02
CA GLU A 312 -5.35 -3.25 7.99
C GLU A 312 -6.69 -2.55 7.69
N ILE A 313 -7.01 -2.40 6.41
CA ILE A 313 -8.33 -1.97 5.95
C ILE A 313 -9.17 -3.22 5.72
N SER A 314 -9.98 -3.59 6.71
CA SER A 314 -11.00 -4.62 6.58
C SER A 314 -12.24 -4.07 5.87
N CYS A 315 -12.85 -4.86 5.00
CA CYS A 315 -14.14 -4.58 4.36
C CYS A 315 -15.00 -5.83 4.54
N SER A 316 -16.22 -5.69 5.06
CA SER A 316 -17.16 -6.81 5.28
C SER A 316 -17.56 -7.48 3.97
N ASP A 317 -17.61 -6.69 2.90
CA ASP A 317 -18.29 -7.07 1.65
C ASP A 317 -17.32 -7.80 0.70
N ILE A 318 -16.01 -7.72 0.97
CA ILE A 318 -14.97 -8.22 0.08
C ILE A 318 -13.86 -8.92 0.87
N ASN A 319 -13.65 -10.21 0.60
CA ASN A 319 -12.51 -10.93 1.13
C ASN A 319 -11.23 -10.59 0.31
N ARG A 320 -10.19 -10.10 0.98
CA ARG A 320 -8.94 -9.61 0.36
C ARG A 320 -7.73 -10.53 0.65
N VAL A 321 -7.94 -11.85 0.66
CA VAL A 321 -6.93 -12.85 1.06
C VAL A 321 -5.54 -12.56 0.48
N GLY A 322 -4.53 -12.50 1.35
CA GLY A 322 -3.11 -12.33 1.03
C GLY A 322 -2.70 -10.95 0.47
N SER A 323 -3.66 -10.05 0.20
CA SER A 323 -3.32 -8.71 -0.32
C SER A 323 -2.61 -7.87 0.74
N PHE A 324 -3.07 -7.94 1.99
CA PHE A 324 -2.46 -7.21 3.09
C PHE A 324 -1.01 -7.68 3.31
N ASN A 325 -0.82 -8.99 3.51
CA ASN A 325 0.48 -9.64 3.71
C ASN A 325 1.51 -9.26 2.65
N SER A 326 1.12 -9.33 1.37
CA SER A 326 1.99 -8.96 0.24
C SER A 326 2.43 -7.49 0.27
N HIS A 327 1.60 -6.56 0.78
CA HIS A 327 1.98 -5.15 0.87
C HIS A 327 2.86 -4.87 2.09
N VAL A 328 2.60 -5.53 3.21
CA VAL A 328 3.48 -5.45 4.40
C VAL A 328 4.87 -5.96 4.04
N GLU A 329 4.97 -7.09 3.32
CA GLU A 329 6.23 -7.62 2.80
C GLU A 329 6.99 -6.58 1.97
N ARG A 330 6.32 -5.93 0.99
CA ARG A 330 6.95 -4.88 0.17
C ARG A 330 7.44 -3.69 0.99
N CYS A 331 6.63 -3.24 1.96
CA CYS A 331 7.03 -2.15 2.86
C CYS A 331 8.25 -2.56 3.67
N LEU A 332 8.29 -3.79 4.18
CA LEU A 332 9.41 -4.30 4.97
C LEU A 332 10.69 -4.45 4.13
N MET A 333 10.57 -4.92 2.89
CA MET A 333 11.67 -4.96 1.93
C MET A 333 12.25 -3.57 1.66
N MET A 334 11.39 -2.56 1.50
CA MET A 334 11.84 -1.17 1.33
C MET A 334 12.47 -0.62 2.61
N ALA A 335 11.91 -0.94 3.80
CA ALA A 335 12.50 -0.58 5.09
C ALA A 335 13.93 -1.14 5.22
N ILE A 336 14.13 -2.42 4.90
CA ILE A 336 15.46 -3.07 4.95
C ILE A 336 16.44 -2.37 3.99
N ARG A 337 16.00 -1.99 2.79
CA ARG A 337 16.83 -1.25 1.81
C ARG A 337 17.22 0.14 2.32
N LEU A 338 16.25 0.90 2.86
CA LEU A 338 16.49 2.23 3.42
C LEU A 338 17.45 2.17 4.61
N VAL A 339 17.25 1.21 5.50
CA VAL A 339 18.12 0.97 6.66
C VAL A 339 19.53 0.53 6.24
N ALA A 340 19.65 -0.27 5.16
CA ALA A 340 20.95 -0.63 4.61
C ALA A 340 21.75 0.59 4.12
N LYS A 341 21.07 1.60 3.56
CA LYS A 341 21.69 2.86 3.12
C LYS A 341 22.04 3.77 4.29
N SER A 342 21.10 4.00 5.21
CA SER A 342 21.31 4.86 6.38
C SER A 342 22.21 4.26 7.46
N LYS A 343 22.46 2.95 7.39
CA LYS A 343 23.21 2.16 8.38
C LYS A 343 22.60 2.24 9.79
N ASP A 344 21.29 2.39 9.89
CA ASP A 344 20.56 2.38 11.17
C ASP A 344 20.46 0.96 11.75
N VAL A 345 21.50 0.57 12.50
CA VAL A 345 21.60 -0.74 13.16
C VAL A 345 20.44 -0.98 14.14
N ALA A 346 19.97 0.06 14.83
CA ALA A 346 18.93 -0.10 15.84
C ALA A 346 17.59 -0.49 15.24
N THR A 347 17.23 0.12 14.11
CA THR A 347 16.04 -0.27 13.35
C THR A 347 16.21 -1.64 12.71
N LEU A 348 17.38 -1.95 12.14
CA LEU A 348 17.63 -3.26 11.52
C LEU A 348 17.48 -4.41 12.53
N VAL A 349 18.09 -4.27 13.71
CA VAL A 349 17.99 -5.29 14.76
C VAL A 349 16.55 -5.46 15.22
N SER A 350 15.77 -4.39 15.30
CA SER A 350 14.35 -4.51 15.61
C SER A 350 13.55 -5.25 14.53
N ILE A 351 13.83 -5.01 13.25
CA ILE A 351 13.26 -5.80 12.15
C ILE A 351 13.59 -7.28 12.34
N ILE A 352 14.85 -7.60 12.62
CA ILE A 352 15.31 -8.98 12.83
C ILE A 352 14.59 -9.63 14.04
N ILE A 353 14.47 -8.93 15.17
CA ILE A 353 13.79 -9.44 16.38
C ILE A 353 12.30 -9.70 16.11
N THR A 354 11.62 -8.80 15.38
CA THR A 354 10.23 -9.04 14.96
C THR A 354 10.13 -10.28 14.08
N LEU A 355 11.02 -10.44 13.09
CA LEU A 355 11.03 -11.62 12.22
C LEU A 355 11.31 -12.92 12.99
N ILE A 356 12.22 -12.90 13.98
CA ILE A 356 12.46 -14.06 14.87
C ILE A 356 11.19 -14.44 15.61
N THR A 357 10.45 -13.45 16.12
CA THR A 357 9.19 -13.67 16.84
C THR A 357 8.13 -14.28 15.92
N VAL A 358 7.99 -13.73 14.72
CA VAL A 358 7.05 -14.23 13.70
C VAL A 358 7.38 -15.68 13.30
N ILE A 359 8.64 -16.00 13.08
CA ILE A 359 9.10 -17.36 12.72
C ILE A 359 8.87 -18.35 13.86
N GLU A 360 9.11 -17.92 15.10
CA GLU A 360 8.94 -18.78 16.27
C GLU A 360 7.50 -19.26 16.43
N TYR A 361 6.55 -18.35 16.18
CA TYR A 361 5.12 -18.62 16.35
C TYR A 361 4.40 -18.98 15.04
N ASP A 362 5.10 -19.07 13.91
CA ASP A 362 4.52 -19.21 12.57
C ASP A 362 3.38 -18.20 12.31
N ASP A 363 3.57 -16.96 12.77
CA ASP A 363 2.54 -15.92 12.72
C ASP A 363 2.32 -15.44 11.28
N LYS A 364 1.09 -15.61 10.79
CA LYS A 364 0.66 -15.24 9.43
C LYS A 364 -0.17 -13.95 9.40
N ALA A 365 -0.31 -13.25 10.52
CA ALA A 365 -1.16 -12.06 10.61
C ALA A 365 -0.69 -10.94 9.67
N PHE A 366 0.62 -10.75 9.50
CA PHE A 366 1.18 -9.64 8.73
C PHE A 366 2.02 -10.05 7.53
N ILE A 367 2.64 -11.24 7.55
CA ILE A 367 3.47 -11.74 6.45
C ILE A 367 3.29 -13.25 6.30
N ASP A 368 3.30 -13.74 5.05
CA ASP A 368 3.10 -15.15 4.75
C ASP A 368 4.34 -15.99 5.13
N THR A 369 4.13 -17.25 5.53
CA THR A 369 5.21 -18.13 6.01
C THR A 369 6.30 -18.40 4.98
N ASP A 370 5.98 -18.36 3.68
CA ASP A 370 6.95 -18.56 2.59
C ASP A 370 8.00 -17.44 2.52
N VAL A 371 7.69 -16.26 3.05
CA VAL A 371 8.61 -15.10 3.00
C VAL A 371 9.36 -14.86 4.31
N HIS A 372 9.00 -15.53 5.41
CA HIS A 372 9.62 -15.35 6.72
C HIS A 372 11.14 -15.55 6.69
N GLU A 373 11.59 -16.73 6.24
CA GLU A 373 13.02 -17.06 6.18
C GLU A 373 13.80 -16.19 5.17
N PRO A 374 13.33 -15.97 3.92
CA PRO A 374 13.97 -15.05 2.98
C PRO A 374 14.20 -13.65 3.56
N LEU A 375 13.20 -13.08 4.24
CA LEU A 375 13.30 -11.74 4.85
C LEU A 375 14.31 -11.70 6.00
N LEU A 376 14.34 -12.75 6.83
CA LEU A 376 15.32 -12.86 7.92
C LEU A 376 16.74 -12.96 7.36
N ARG A 377 16.97 -13.82 6.37
CA ARG A 377 18.28 -13.99 5.70
C ARG A 377 18.75 -12.68 5.06
N LEU A 378 17.86 -11.94 4.41
CA LEU A 378 18.18 -10.64 3.83
C LEU A 378 18.60 -9.64 4.92
N SER A 379 17.84 -9.54 6.00
CA SER A 379 18.11 -8.62 7.12
C SER A 379 19.45 -8.93 7.80
N ILE A 380 19.76 -10.22 8.00
CA ILE A 380 21.05 -10.72 8.49
C ILE A 380 22.20 -10.34 7.54
N SER A 381 21.99 -10.49 6.23
CA SER A 381 22.97 -10.12 5.21
C SER A 381 23.29 -8.62 5.23
N VAL A 382 22.27 -7.78 5.41
CA VAL A 382 22.45 -6.33 5.60
C VAL A 382 23.22 -6.04 6.90
N LEU A 383 22.86 -6.69 8.01
CA LEU A 383 23.56 -6.50 9.29
C LEU A 383 25.04 -6.86 9.15
N ARG A 384 25.36 -7.96 8.45
CA ARG A 384 26.75 -8.35 8.16
C ARG A 384 27.51 -7.25 7.42
N ARG A 385 26.89 -6.62 6.42
CA ARG A 385 27.53 -5.55 5.64
C ARG A 385 27.78 -4.29 6.46
N ILE A 386 26.90 -4.00 7.43
CA ILE A 386 27.10 -2.87 8.37
C ILE A 386 28.21 -3.19 9.37
N CYS A 387 28.26 -4.42 9.90
CA CYS A 387 29.29 -4.90 10.82
C CYS A 387 30.68 -5.00 10.18
N PHE A 388 30.75 -5.36 8.91
CA PHE A 388 32.00 -5.53 8.15
C PHE A 388 31.97 -4.67 6.88
N PRO A 389 32.06 -3.34 7.00
CA PRO A 389 32.05 -2.45 5.86
C PRO A 389 33.34 -2.59 5.06
N LYS A 390 33.25 -2.48 3.72
CA LYS A 390 34.43 -2.56 2.83
C LYS A 390 35.52 -1.56 3.19
N ASN A 391 35.13 -0.41 3.74
CA ASN A 391 36.02 0.71 4.07
C ASN A 391 36.59 0.58 5.50
N GLY A 392 36.31 -0.51 6.22
CA GLY A 392 36.82 -0.78 7.58
C GLY A 392 36.20 0.06 8.71
N VAL A 393 35.55 1.19 8.41
CA VAL A 393 34.98 2.08 9.43
C VAL A 393 33.59 1.61 9.87
N ILE A 394 33.50 1.10 11.11
CA ILE A 394 32.24 0.65 11.72
C ILE A 394 31.44 1.87 12.22
N PRO A 395 30.17 2.03 11.81
CA PRO A 395 29.30 3.08 12.33
C PRO A 395 28.96 2.82 13.80
N SER A 396 29.18 3.83 14.66
CA SER A 396 28.82 3.85 16.09
C SER A 396 29.06 2.51 16.84
N PRO A 397 30.32 2.20 17.21
CA PRO A 397 30.67 0.92 17.82
C PRO A 397 29.89 0.58 19.10
N ASP A 398 29.54 1.56 19.92
CA ASP A 398 28.80 1.32 21.16
C ASP A 398 27.31 1.06 20.93
N THR A 399 26.70 1.74 19.95
CA THR A 399 25.34 1.40 19.50
C THR A 399 25.33 -0.02 18.94
N LEU A 400 26.34 -0.38 18.13
CA LEU A 400 26.46 -1.72 17.57
C LEU A 400 26.55 -2.79 18.67
N LYS A 401 27.44 -2.63 19.67
CA LYS A 401 27.54 -3.57 20.81
C LYS A 401 26.19 -3.76 21.50
N THR A 402 25.51 -2.66 21.81
CA THR A 402 24.21 -2.69 22.51
C THR A 402 23.14 -3.39 21.69
N GLU A 403 23.10 -3.14 20.38
CA GLU A 403 22.12 -3.75 19.49
C GLU A 403 22.39 -5.24 19.21
N ILE A 404 23.66 -5.62 19.05
CA ILE A 404 24.06 -7.02 18.91
C ILE A 404 23.75 -7.82 20.17
N PHE A 405 24.00 -7.25 21.35
CA PHE A 405 23.62 -7.90 22.61
C PHE A 405 22.11 -8.10 22.71
N ARG A 406 21.31 -7.07 22.37
CA ARG A 406 19.85 -7.18 22.33
C ARG A 406 19.36 -8.29 21.41
N LEU A 407 19.96 -8.41 20.23
CA LEU A 407 19.65 -9.49 19.28
C LEU A 407 20.01 -10.87 19.85
N LEU A 408 21.17 -10.98 20.50
CA LEU A 408 21.60 -12.21 21.15
C LEU A 408 20.62 -12.63 22.24
N THR A 409 20.22 -11.73 23.14
CA THR A 409 19.24 -12.01 24.20
C THR A 409 17.90 -12.48 23.62
N ALA A 410 17.45 -11.87 22.51
CA ALA A 410 16.23 -12.30 21.83
C ALA A 410 16.35 -13.74 21.31
N LEU A 411 17.46 -14.11 20.67
CA LEU A 411 17.71 -15.46 20.17
C LEU A 411 17.88 -16.48 21.31
N GLU A 412 18.54 -16.10 22.41
CA GLU A 412 18.72 -16.95 23.59
C GLU A 412 17.38 -17.23 24.29
N SER A 413 16.49 -16.24 24.35
CA SER A 413 15.12 -16.46 24.86
C SER A 413 14.34 -17.53 24.08
N LYS A 414 14.77 -17.82 22.83
CA LYS A 414 14.19 -18.81 21.93
C LYS A 414 15.07 -20.05 21.75
N GLN A 415 16.01 -20.32 22.66
CA GLN A 415 16.96 -21.44 22.54
C GLN A 415 16.30 -22.82 22.46
N LYS A 416 15.06 -22.97 22.98
CA LYS A 416 14.29 -24.22 22.89
C LYS A 416 13.56 -24.39 21.55
N SER A 417 13.65 -23.42 20.65
CA SER A 417 13.01 -23.48 19.34
C SER A 417 13.54 -24.64 18.51
N LYS A 418 12.63 -25.33 17.82
CA LYS A 418 12.98 -26.38 16.84
C LYS A 418 13.23 -25.81 15.44
N LYS A 419 13.09 -24.49 15.25
CA LYS A 419 13.26 -23.84 13.95
C LYS A 419 14.75 -23.72 13.62
N MET A 420 15.22 -24.53 12.66
CA MET A 420 16.63 -24.58 12.25
C MET A 420 17.19 -23.20 11.88
N ILE A 421 16.41 -22.36 11.20
CA ILE A 421 16.84 -21.00 10.82
C ILE A 421 17.21 -20.12 12.01
N LEU A 422 16.53 -20.24 13.15
CA LEU A 422 16.82 -19.46 14.36
C LEU A 422 18.14 -19.91 15.00
N TRP A 423 18.36 -21.23 15.04
CA TRP A 423 19.62 -21.80 15.50
C TRP A 423 20.80 -21.40 14.61
N THR A 424 20.64 -21.48 13.28
CA THR A 424 21.67 -21.03 12.33
C THR A 424 21.96 -19.54 12.48
N THR A 425 20.93 -18.73 12.69
CA THR A 425 21.06 -17.28 12.93
C THR A 425 21.84 -16.99 14.21
N LYS A 426 21.55 -17.71 15.31
CA LYS A 426 22.27 -17.60 16.58
C LYS A 426 23.76 -17.94 16.43
N ASN A 427 24.06 -19.11 15.88
CA ASN A 427 25.44 -19.54 15.68
C ASN A 427 26.23 -18.59 14.79
N TRP A 428 25.58 -18.07 13.75
CA TRP A 428 26.18 -17.06 12.89
C TRP A 428 26.47 -15.77 13.67
N LEU A 429 25.53 -15.29 14.49
CA LEU A 429 25.73 -14.09 15.31
C LEU A 429 26.91 -14.25 16.27
N GLU A 430 26.97 -15.38 16.98
CA GLU A 430 28.03 -15.70 17.94
C GLU A 430 29.40 -15.79 17.25
N LYS A 431 29.54 -16.63 16.22
CA LYS A 431 30.84 -16.91 15.59
C LYS A 431 31.28 -15.86 14.57
N ALA A 432 30.35 -15.35 13.78
CA ALA A 432 30.69 -14.50 12.64
C ALA A 432 30.70 -13.01 13.00
N ILE A 433 29.96 -12.58 14.03
CA ILE A 433 29.93 -11.19 14.47
C ILE A 433 30.63 -11.04 15.81
N ILE A 434 30.15 -11.70 16.87
CA ILE A 434 30.63 -11.42 18.23
C ILE A 434 32.09 -11.82 18.39
N GLU A 435 32.45 -13.05 18.05
CA GLU A 435 33.83 -13.53 18.14
C GLU A 435 34.81 -12.69 17.31
N LYS A 436 34.39 -12.23 16.13
CA LYS A 436 35.24 -11.45 15.23
C LYS A 436 35.38 -9.98 15.61
N LEU A 437 34.31 -9.35 16.11
CA LEU A 437 34.31 -7.91 16.41
C LEU A 437 34.59 -7.59 17.87
N PHE A 438 34.20 -8.47 18.79
CA PHE A 438 34.23 -8.21 20.23
C PHE A 438 35.06 -9.23 21.02
N GLY A 439 35.61 -10.25 20.35
CA GLY A 439 36.39 -11.31 20.96
C GLY A 439 35.51 -12.35 21.66
N ASN A 440 35.98 -12.91 22.76
CA ASN A 440 35.31 -14.05 23.40
C ASN A 440 33.84 -13.76 23.79
N LEU A 441 32.94 -14.68 23.41
CA LEU A 441 31.48 -14.57 23.62
C LEU A 441 31.11 -14.38 25.09
N GLU A 442 31.71 -15.14 26.00
CA GLU A 442 31.39 -15.07 27.43
C GLU A 442 31.88 -13.76 28.06
N GLN A 443 33.06 -13.28 27.65
CA GLN A 443 33.53 -11.95 28.05
C GLN A 443 32.63 -10.83 27.53
N PHE A 444 32.14 -10.93 26.30
CA PHE A 444 31.19 -9.98 25.73
C PHE A 444 29.89 -9.96 26.54
N LYS A 445 29.30 -11.13 26.81
CA LYS A 445 28.08 -11.26 27.63
C LYS A 445 28.26 -10.64 29.01
N MET A 446 29.35 -11.00 29.72
CA MET A 446 29.62 -10.44 31.05
C MET A 446 29.68 -8.90 31.02
N ARG A 447 30.45 -8.33 30.10
CA ARG A 447 30.58 -6.86 29.97
C ARG A 447 29.24 -6.17 29.72
N MET A 448 28.40 -6.74 28.85
CA MET A 448 27.10 -6.15 28.52
C MET A 448 26.09 -6.27 29.66
N THR A 449 26.04 -7.41 30.37
CA THR A 449 25.17 -7.59 31.54
C THR A 449 25.54 -6.63 32.66
N THR A 450 26.84 -6.46 32.94
CA THR A 450 27.32 -5.48 33.94
C THR A 450 26.90 -4.05 33.56
N LEU A 451 27.01 -3.67 32.28
CA LEU A 451 26.61 -2.36 31.78
C LEU A 451 25.09 -2.10 31.94
N GLU A 452 24.27 -3.11 31.67
CA GLU A 452 22.81 -3.03 31.91
C GLU A 452 22.45 -2.87 33.39
N GLU A 453 23.14 -3.57 34.28
CA GLU A 453 22.92 -3.45 35.72
C GLU A 453 23.31 -2.06 36.24
N PHE A 454 24.43 -1.51 35.78
CA PHE A 454 24.85 -0.16 36.13
C PHE A 454 23.87 0.90 35.63
N THR A 455 23.32 0.75 34.42
CA THR A 455 22.30 1.67 33.89
C THR A 455 20.97 1.55 34.62
N LYS A 456 20.51 0.34 34.96
CA LYS A 456 19.30 0.12 35.79
C LYS A 456 19.43 0.75 37.19
N LYS A 457 20.63 0.73 37.79
CA LYS A 457 20.90 1.35 39.10
C LYS A 457 20.95 2.89 39.07
N ARG A 458 21.20 3.51 37.90
CA ARG A 458 21.28 4.98 37.75
C ARG A 458 19.95 5.67 37.46
N VAL A 459 18.89 4.96 37.07
CA VAL A 459 17.55 5.57 36.92
C VAL A 459 16.95 5.79 38.32
N PRO A 460 16.79 7.04 38.80
CA PRO A 460 16.23 7.27 40.12
C PRO A 460 14.77 6.80 40.11
N LYS A 461 14.43 5.86 41.00
CA LYS A 461 13.03 5.56 41.32
C LYS A 461 12.40 6.89 41.77
N LYS A 462 11.54 7.49 40.95
CA LYS A 462 10.63 8.55 41.41
C LYS A 462 9.82 7.97 42.57
N ARG A 463 10.27 8.25 43.80
CA ARG A 463 9.55 7.94 45.03
C ARG A 463 8.22 8.69 44.96
N LYS A 464 7.11 7.95 44.93
CA LYS A 464 5.83 8.45 45.42
C LYS A 464 6.03 8.76 46.90
N THR A 465 6.24 10.02 47.25
CA THR A 465 6.17 10.49 48.64
C THR A 465 4.71 10.79 48.95
N GLY A 466 4.04 9.82 49.58
CA GLY A 466 2.92 10.09 50.47
C GLY A 466 3.45 10.22 51.89
N GLY A 467 3.01 11.26 52.61
CA GLY A 467 3.28 11.50 54.03
C GLY A 467 3.32 13.00 54.37
N PRO A 468 2.84 13.41 55.56
CA PRO A 468 1.81 14.45 55.70
C PRO A 468 2.35 15.75 56.32
N LEU A 469 1.81 16.90 55.94
CA LEU A 469 1.87 18.15 56.73
C LEU A 469 0.64 19.03 56.45
N ASP A 470 0.25 19.72 57.51
CA ASP A 470 -1.04 20.29 57.84
C ASP A 470 -1.43 21.61 57.14
N PHE A 471 -2.76 21.78 57.04
CA PHE A 471 -3.58 23.01 57.05
C PHE A 471 -3.07 24.30 56.37
N LEU A 472 -3.65 24.62 55.20
CA LEU A 472 -4.13 25.97 54.86
C LEU A 472 -5.41 25.87 53.98
N PRO A 473 -6.39 26.79 54.14
CA PRO A 473 -7.72 26.66 53.54
C PRO A 473 -7.75 27.01 52.04
N PRO A 474 -8.74 26.50 51.27
CA PRO A 474 -8.82 26.74 49.84
C PRO A 474 -9.34 28.14 49.50
N PRO A 475 -8.85 28.78 48.42
CA PRO A 475 -9.43 30.02 47.91
C PRO A 475 -10.78 29.77 47.20
N PRO A 476 -11.65 30.79 47.12
CA PRO A 476 -13.05 30.64 46.71
C PRO A 476 -13.22 30.31 45.22
N LYS A 477 -14.17 29.42 44.93
CA LYS A 477 -14.61 29.03 43.58
C LYS A 477 -15.40 30.17 42.94
N GLN A 478 -15.02 30.58 41.73
CA GLN A 478 -15.87 31.38 40.84
C GLN A 478 -16.78 30.47 40.00
N PRO A 479 -18.02 30.89 39.71
CA PRO A 479 -19.04 30.05 39.07
C PRO A 479 -18.94 30.05 37.54
N VAL A 480 -19.11 28.87 36.94
CA VAL A 480 -19.27 28.67 35.48
C VAL A 480 -20.78 28.65 35.16
N PRO A 481 -21.25 29.32 34.09
CA PRO A 481 -22.67 29.39 33.75
C PRO A 481 -23.20 28.11 33.06
N ALA A 482 -24.49 27.89 33.28
CA ALA A 482 -25.28 26.72 32.91
C ALA A 482 -25.49 26.54 31.39
N LYS A 483 -25.58 25.27 30.97
CA LYS A 483 -26.26 24.85 29.73
C LYS A 483 -27.69 24.42 30.07
N PRO A 484 -28.68 24.70 29.20
CA PRO A 484 -30.06 24.27 29.38
C PRO A 484 -30.29 22.80 28.96
N SER A 485 -31.29 22.19 29.59
CA SER A 485 -31.73 20.80 29.47
C SER A 485 -33.01 20.64 28.62
N LEU A 486 -33.40 19.37 28.43
CA LEU A 486 -34.65 18.76 27.89
C LEU A 486 -34.41 18.04 26.54
N ALA A 487 -34.85 16.80 26.30
CA ALA A 487 -35.93 16.00 26.90
C ALA A 487 -35.68 14.46 26.83
N ALA A 488 -36.45 13.72 27.64
CA ALA A 488 -36.60 12.25 27.70
C ALA A 488 -37.37 11.68 26.47
N SER A 489 -37.41 10.40 26.08
CA SER A 489 -37.59 9.07 26.75
C SER A 489 -37.42 7.96 25.66
N PRO A 490 -37.74 6.65 25.84
CA PRO A 490 -37.63 5.73 26.99
C PRO A 490 -36.80 4.46 26.68
N SER A 491 -36.56 3.68 27.75
CA SER A 491 -35.92 2.36 27.81
C SER A 491 -36.84 1.21 27.35
N VAL A 492 -36.28 0.23 26.62
CA VAL A 492 -36.86 -1.13 26.47
C VAL A 492 -35.79 -2.19 26.76
N SER A 493 -36.24 -3.21 27.48
CA SER A 493 -35.54 -4.30 28.12
C SER A 493 -35.02 -5.41 27.19
N ARG A 494 -33.95 -6.08 27.68
CA ARG A 494 -33.26 -7.30 27.23
C ARG A 494 -34.22 -8.49 26.95
N PRO A 495 -33.78 -9.53 26.20
CA PRO A 495 -33.16 -10.67 26.89
C PRO A 495 -31.96 -11.34 26.18
N SER A 496 -31.23 -12.08 26.99
CA SER A 496 -30.09 -12.97 26.74
C SER A 496 -30.51 -14.39 26.34
N VAL A 497 -29.63 -15.14 25.64
CA VAL A 497 -29.16 -16.54 25.89
C VAL A 497 -28.71 -17.25 24.60
N ALA A 498 -27.61 -18.03 24.70
CA ALA A 498 -27.23 -19.28 23.98
C ALA A 498 -25.73 -19.26 23.57
N VAL A 499 -24.81 -19.81 24.37
CA VAL A 499 -24.33 -21.21 24.45
C VAL A 499 -23.73 -21.73 23.12
N LYS A 500 -22.39 -21.89 23.10
CA LYS A 500 -21.61 -22.63 22.08
C LYS A 500 -21.32 -24.07 22.56
N PRO A 501 -21.32 -25.09 21.68
CA PRO A 501 -20.74 -26.39 21.98
C PRO A 501 -19.26 -26.52 21.49
N PRO A 502 -18.50 -27.53 21.99
CA PRO A 502 -17.05 -27.64 21.81
C PRO A 502 -16.62 -28.48 20.59
N VAL A 503 -15.39 -28.24 20.13
CA VAL A 503 -14.70 -28.88 19.00
C VAL A 503 -13.91 -30.11 19.49
N ALA A 504 -14.04 -31.24 18.77
CA ALA A 504 -13.27 -32.47 18.96
C ALA A 504 -11.97 -32.47 18.11
N ALA A 505 -10.95 -33.19 18.58
CA ALA A 505 -9.57 -33.13 18.09
C ALA A 505 -9.12 -34.40 17.33
N SER A 506 -8.12 -34.19 16.46
CA SER A 506 -7.03 -35.10 16.01
C SER A 506 -7.28 -35.97 14.77
N PRO A 507 -6.24 -36.55 14.09
CA PRO A 507 -4.77 -36.44 14.26
C PRO A 507 -3.95 -36.17 12.97
N SER A 508 -2.65 -35.93 13.19
CA SER A 508 -1.57 -35.70 12.22
C SER A 508 -1.10 -36.95 11.45
N VAL A 509 -0.67 -36.77 10.20
CA VAL A 509 0.25 -37.70 9.51
C VAL A 509 1.39 -36.90 8.87
N ALA A 510 2.63 -37.32 9.16
CA ALA A 510 3.87 -36.74 8.68
C ALA A 510 4.48 -37.57 7.54
N ARG A 511 5.09 -36.94 6.53
CA ARG A 511 6.14 -37.54 5.66
C ARG A 511 6.90 -36.47 4.82
N PRO A 512 8.00 -36.80 4.12
CA PRO A 512 9.32 -36.22 4.42
C PRO A 512 9.90 -35.34 3.30
N SER A 513 10.88 -34.55 3.71
CA SER A 513 11.70 -33.63 2.92
C SER A 513 12.63 -34.34 1.92
N VAL A 514 12.60 -33.92 0.66
CA VAL A 514 13.71 -34.08 -0.30
C VAL A 514 14.09 -32.70 -0.85
N ALA A 515 15.35 -32.33 -0.64
CA ALA A 515 15.92 -31.04 -1.04
C ALA A 515 16.33 -31.05 -2.52
N VAL A 516 15.90 -30.04 -3.27
CA VAL A 516 16.51 -29.67 -4.55
C VAL A 516 16.71 -28.16 -4.60
N LYS A 517 17.89 -27.75 -5.06
CA LYS A 517 18.39 -26.36 -5.15
C LYS A 517 17.48 -25.45 -5.99
N PRO A 518 17.37 -24.15 -5.66
CA PRO A 518 16.56 -23.20 -6.42
C PRO A 518 17.30 -22.65 -7.64
N PRO A 519 16.62 -22.43 -8.78
CA PRO A 519 16.98 -21.36 -9.68
C PRO A 519 15.89 -20.28 -9.74
N VAL A 520 16.35 -19.05 -9.48
CA VAL A 520 15.94 -17.75 -10.04
C VAL A 520 14.46 -17.61 -10.45
N ALA A 521 13.65 -17.05 -9.55
CA ALA A 521 12.31 -16.57 -9.86
C ALA A 521 12.36 -15.22 -10.58
N ALA A 522 11.68 -15.15 -11.73
CA ALA A 522 11.46 -13.94 -12.52
C ALA A 522 10.74 -12.87 -11.68
N SER A 523 11.32 -11.67 -11.66
CA SER A 523 10.76 -10.46 -11.04
C SER A 523 9.46 -10.02 -11.75
N PRO A 524 8.46 -9.49 -11.03
CA PRO A 524 7.46 -8.63 -11.65
C PRO A 524 8.14 -7.32 -12.07
N ALA A 525 7.80 -6.83 -13.26
CA ALA A 525 8.36 -5.65 -13.90
C ALA A 525 8.55 -4.47 -12.92
N ARG A 526 9.78 -3.94 -12.94
CA ARG A 526 10.22 -2.71 -12.28
C ARG A 526 9.31 -1.57 -12.77
N PRO A 527 8.63 -0.78 -11.93
CA PRO A 527 8.16 0.53 -12.38
C PRO A 527 9.41 1.32 -12.81
N PRO A 528 9.36 2.13 -13.87
CA PRO A 528 10.51 2.96 -14.21
C PRO A 528 10.82 3.79 -12.97
N ALA A 529 12.00 3.57 -12.38
CA ALA A 529 12.61 4.65 -11.63
C ALA A 529 12.65 5.81 -12.62
N THR A 530 12.22 7.01 -12.23
CA THR A 530 12.51 8.21 -13.02
C THR A 530 13.99 8.13 -13.36
N ASP A 531 14.25 7.92 -14.63
CA ASP A 531 15.57 7.65 -15.13
C ASP A 531 16.45 8.84 -14.73
N PRO A 532 17.68 8.68 -14.22
CA PRO A 532 18.63 9.79 -14.13
C PRO A 532 18.72 10.59 -15.45
N ALA A 533 18.34 10.00 -16.60
CA ALA A 533 18.12 10.70 -17.86
C ALA A 533 17.07 11.84 -17.78
N VAL A 534 15.96 11.69 -17.05
CA VAL A 534 14.90 12.73 -16.92
C VAL A 534 15.42 13.96 -16.17
N VAL A 535 16.20 13.76 -15.10
CA VAL A 535 16.82 14.86 -14.34
C VAL A 535 17.91 15.55 -15.15
N ASN A 536 18.60 14.82 -16.04
CA ASN A 536 19.59 15.38 -16.94
C ASN A 536 18.92 16.18 -18.08
N LEU A 537 17.80 15.69 -18.60
CA LEU A 537 16.94 16.41 -19.54
C LEU A 537 16.45 17.74 -18.95
N GLN A 538 16.00 17.78 -17.70
CA GLN A 538 15.52 19.01 -17.06
C GLN A 538 16.56 20.14 -17.05
N ASN A 539 17.82 19.83 -16.72
CA ASN A 539 18.91 20.82 -16.73
C ASN A 539 19.28 21.25 -18.16
N MET A 540 19.15 20.35 -19.13
CA MET A 540 19.42 20.64 -20.55
C MET A 540 18.29 21.45 -21.19
N ILE A 541 17.05 21.26 -20.76
CA ILE A 541 15.87 22.04 -21.15
C ILE A 541 16.01 23.48 -20.67
N VAL A 542 16.46 23.68 -19.42
CA VAL A 542 16.74 25.02 -18.89
C VAL A 542 17.87 25.71 -19.67
N ALA A 543 18.91 24.97 -20.08
CA ALA A 543 19.97 25.51 -20.93
C ALA A 543 19.47 25.90 -22.33
N ALA A 544 18.60 25.11 -22.95
CA ALA A 544 17.96 25.45 -24.22
C ALA A 544 17.02 26.67 -24.10
N GLN A 545 16.21 26.75 -23.05
CA GLN A 545 15.35 27.91 -22.76
C GLN A 545 16.15 29.20 -22.51
N ASN A 546 17.37 29.09 -21.98
CA ASN A 546 18.29 30.22 -21.80
C ASN A 546 19.08 30.57 -23.08
N GLY A 547 18.85 29.89 -24.19
CA GLY A 547 19.57 30.09 -25.45
C GLY A 547 21.01 29.57 -25.45
N GLU A 548 21.39 28.73 -24.48
CA GLU A 548 22.74 28.16 -24.34
C GLU A 548 22.96 26.94 -25.25
N LEU A 549 21.88 26.35 -25.77
CA LEU A 549 21.89 25.20 -26.69
C LEU A 549 20.93 25.44 -27.85
N THR A 550 21.39 25.19 -29.08
CA THR A 550 20.52 25.18 -30.27
C THR A 550 19.65 23.91 -30.29
N PRO A 551 18.48 23.92 -30.99
CA PRO A 551 17.64 22.72 -31.14
C PRO A 551 18.39 21.50 -31.68
N ASN A 552 19.34 21.71 -32.60
CA ASN A 552 20.18 20.64 -33.16
C ASN A 552 21.19 20.08 -32.15
N GLU A 553 21.79 20.92 -31.30
CA GLU A 553 22.69 20.46 -30.23
C GLU A 553 21.92 19.69 -29.17
N LEU A 554 20.72 20.16 -28.78
CA LEU A 554 19.86 19.45 -27.85
C LEU A 554 19.42 18.09 -28.41
N MET A 555 19.04 18.04 -29.70
CA MET A 555 18.69 16.81 -30.41
C MET A 555 19.83 15.79 -30.42
N GLU A 556 21.05 16.21 -30.78
CA GLU A 556 22.22 15.32 -30.76
C GLU A 556 22.53 14.78 -29.37
N ILE A 557 22.40 15.60 -28.32
CA ILE A 557 22.60 15.13 -26.94
C ILE A 557 21.49 14.17 -26.54
N MET A 558 20.23 14.44 -26.87
CA MET A 558 19.10 13.54 -26.60
C MET A 558 19.24 12.21 -27.34
N LEU A 559 19.61 12.23 -28.62
CA LEU A 559 19.91 11.04 -29.41
C LEU A 559 21.11 10.26 -28.83
N SER A 560 22.13 10.95 -28.32
CA SER A 560 23.28 10.30 -27.66
C SER A 560 22.88 9.62 -26.35
N GLN A 561 21.97 10.21 -25.57
CA GLN A 561 21.45 9.59 -24.34
C GLN A 561 20.52 8.43 -24.65
N MET A 562 19.67 8.55 -25.68
CA MET A 562 18.80 7.47 -26.15
C MET A 562 19.59 6.29 -26.74
N ARG A 563 20.77 6.51 -27.34
CA ARG A 563 21.67 5.42 -27.80
C ARG A 563 22.39 4.70 -26.64
N ASN A 564 22.45 5.32 -25.46
CA ASN A 564 23.13 4.78 -24.28
C ASN A 564 22.17 4.11 -23.27
N LEU A 565 20.85 4.20 -23.52
CA LEU A 565 19.79 3.45 -22.85
C LEU A 565 19.47 2.16 -23.64
#